data_AF-A0A6P5EEJ8-F1
#
_entry.id   AF-A0A6P5EEJ8-F1
#
_cell.length_a   1.000
_cell.length_b   1.000
_cell.length_c   1.000
_cell.angle_alpha   90.00
_cell.angle_beta   90.00
_cell.angle_gamma   90.00
#
_symmetry.space_group_name_H-M   'P 1'
#
loop_
_entity.id
_entity.type
_entity.pdbx_description
1 polymer ?
#
loop_
_entity_poly.entity_id
_entity_poly.type
_entity_poly.pdbx_seq_one_letter_code
_entity_poly.pdbx_strand_id
1 'polypeptide(L)'
;MGYWQTKVLPQLRKVFDKSGKKAAASEFVKSFDKEEVNKELEEKKSELGPKVLEIYEAAPAEIKALVKAPKESGVKKNAAAVTKFLDELVKIDFPGSKAVSEVVEKSGPGLVAGPIVFLLEKVGTFVPDEAP
;
A
#
# COMPACT_ATOMS: atom_id res chain seq x y z
N MET A 1 20.86 -1.74 36.39
CA MET A 1 21.01 -1.33 34.97
C MET A 1 21.07 0.20 34.91
N GLY A 2 22.12 0.76 34.31
CA GLY A 2 22.35 2.21 34.31
C GLY A 2 21.40 2.97 33.37
N TYR A 3 21.14 4.25 33.69
CA TYR A 3 20.32 5.21 32.94
C TYR A 3 20.55 5.19 31.42
N TRP A 4 21.79 4.93 31.00
CA TRP A 4 22.18 4.78 29.61
C TRP A 4 21.50 3.60 28.89
N GLN A 5 21.42 2.44 29.53
CA GLN A 5 20.79 1.26 28.93
C GLN A 5 19.26 1.35 28.91
N THR A 6 18.65 2.00 29.90
CA THR A 6 17.19 2.07 30.03
C THR A 6 16.55 3.27 29.35
N LYS A 7 17.28 4.38 29.12
CA LYS A 7 16.70 5.62 28.57
C LYS A 7 17.36 6.09 27.28
N VAL A 8 18.69 6.14 27.24
CA VAL A 8 19.43 6.69 26.09
C VAL A 8 19.48 5.70 24.93
N LEU A 9 19.92 4.47 25.18
CA LEU A 9 20.03 3.42 24.15
C LEU A 9 18.70 3.10 23.45
N PRO A 10 17.56 2.97 24.16
CA PRO A 10 16.27 2.75 23.50
C PRO A 10 15.81 3.93 22.65
N GLN A 11 16.10 5.17 23.07
CA GLN A 11 15.77 6.36 22.28
C GLN A 11 16.64 6.45 21.02
N LEU A 12 17.95 6.20 21.13
CA LEU A 12 18.86 6.15 19.99
C LEU A 12 18.49 5.04 18.99
N ARG A 13 18.17 3.84 19.48
CA ARG A 13 17.67 2.74 18.64
C ARG A 13 16.40 3.15 17.89
N LYS A 14 15.42 3.78 18.57
CA LYS A 14 14.20 4.28 17.92
C LYS A 14 14.49 5.30 16.80
N VAL A 15 15.50 6.16 16.96
CA VAL A 15 15.88 7.14 15.92
C VAL A 15 16.50 6.43 14.71
N PHE A 16 17.41 5.48 14.93
CA PHE A 16 18.04 4.70 13.86
C PHE A 16 17.06 3.75 13.15
N ASP A 17 16.15 3.10 13.89
CA ASP A 17 15.08 2.29 13.30
C ASP A 17 14.16 3.13 12.40
N LYS A 18 13.84 4.36 12.83
CA LYS A 18 12.98 5.26 12.06
C LYS A 18 13.66 5.80 10.81
N SER A 19 14.98 6.03 10.84
CA SER A 19 15.73 6.43 9.64
C SER A 19 15.91 5.27 8.67
N GLY A 20 16.19 4.06 9.17
CA GLY A 20 16.31 2.85 8.36
C GLY A 20 15.02 2.50 7.61
N LYS A 21 13.87 2.54 8.30
CA LYS A 21 12.55 2.31 7.68
C LYS A 21 12.19 3.36 6.62
N LYS A 22 12.57 4.61 6.85
CA LYS A 22 12.40 5.69 5.86
C LYS A 22 13.29 5.52 4.63
N ALA A 23 14.55 5.11 4.82
CA ALA A 23 15.46 4.86 3.72
C ALA A 23 14.96 3.70 2.84
N ALA A 24 14.64 2.55 3.44
CA ALA A 24 14.13 1.38 2.73
C ALA A 24 12.82 1.67 1.98
N ALA A 25 11.88 2.38 2.60
CA ALA A 25 10.66 2.81 1.92
C ALA A 25 10.94 3.78 0.77
N SER A 26 11.85 4.74 0.94
CA SER A 26 12.19 5.68 -0.12
C SER A 26 12.92 5.03 -1.29
N GLU A 27 13.77 4.03 -1.04
CA GLU A 27 14.43 3.25 -2.08
C GLU A 27 13.41 2.43 -2.85
N PHE A 28 12.51 1.72 -2.15
CA PHE A 28 11.43 0.98 -2.79
C PHE A 28 10.52 1.89 -3.63
N VAL A 29 10.13 3.06 -3.11
CA VAL A 29 9.29 4.01 -3.87
C VAL A 29 9.97 4.48 -5.16
N LYS A 30 11.31 4.60 -5.17
CA LYS A 30 12.08 5.00 -6.36
C LYS A 30 12.27 3.84 -7.34
N SER A 31 12.47 2.63 -6.84
CA SER A 31 12.65 1.42 -7.65
C SER A 31 11.34 0.75 -8.05
N PHE A 32 10.20 1.25 -7.57
CA PHE A 32 8.89 0.70 -7.88
C PHE A 32 8.56 0.98 -9.34
N ASP A 33 8.66 -0.07 -10.15
CA ASP A 33 8.43 0.01 -11.59
C ASP A 33 6.92 -0.01 -11.89
N LYS A 34 6.39 1.17 -12.20
CA LYS A 34 4.98 1.35 -12.56
C LYS A 34 4.66 0.79 -13.94
N GLU A 35 5.65 0.71 -14.83
CA GLU A 35 5.46 0.22 -16.19
C GLU A 35 5.34 -1.30 -16.19
N GLU A 36 6.20 -1.99 -15.43
CA GLU A 36 6.13 -3.44 -15.24
C GLU A 36 4.78 -3.86 -14.63
N VAL A 37 4.34 -3.16 -13.56
CA VAL A 37 3.03 -3.40 -12.95
C VAL A 37 1.88 -3.19 -13.94
N ASN A 38 1.94 -2.16 -14.79
CA ASN A 38 0.93 -1.94 -15.83
C ASN A 38 0.91 -3.06 -16.88
N LYS A 39 2.09 -3.53 -17.28
CA LYS A 39 2.21 -4.60 -18.26
C LYS A 39 1.61 -5.90 -17.74
N GLU A 40 1.98 -6.32 -16.53
CA GLU A 40 1.41 -7.52 -15.89
C GLU A 40 -0.09 -7.39 -15.66
N LEU A 41 -0.58 -6.18 -15.38
CA LEU A 41 -1.99 -5.91 -15.21
C LEU A 41 -2.75 -6.06 -16.53
N GLU A 42 -2.25 -5.52 -17.64
CA GLU A 42 -2.87 -5.72 -18.95
C GLU A 42 -2.91 -7.20 -19.35
N GLU A 43 -1.87 -7.99 -19.02
CA GLU A 43 -1.83 -9.43 -19.27
C GLU A 43 -2.87 -10.20 -18.44
N LYS A 44 -3.09 -9.81 -17.18
CA LYS A 44 -4.02 -10.49 -16.25
C LYS A 44 -5.38 -9.81 -16.12
N LYS A 45 -5.66 -8.78 -16.92
CA LYS A 45 -6.82 -7.88 -16.77
C LYS A 45 -8.16 -8.61 -16.83
N SER A 46 -8.27 -9.57 -17.74
CA SER A 46 -9.48 -10.38 -17.95
C SER A 46 -9.82 -11.28 -16.76
N GLU A 47 -8.81 -11.74 -16.01
CA GLU A 47 -8.98 -12.63 -14.85
C GLU A 47 -9.13 -11.86 -13.54
N LEU A 48 -8.49 -10.69 -13.44
CA LEU A 48 -8.49 -9.86 -12.24
C LEU A 48 -9.76 -9.02 -12.12
N GLY A 49 -10.39 -8.62 -13.24
CA GLY A 49 -11.59 -7.79 -13.24
C GLY A 49 -12.68 -8.19 -12.24
N PRO A 50 -13.24 -9.42 -12.31
CA PRO A 50 -14.29 -9.84 -11.38
C PRO A 50 -13.79 -9.96 -9.93
N LYS A 51 -12.54 -10.38 -9.72
CA LYS A 51 -11.96 -10.57 -8.37
C LYS A 51 -11.70 -9.23 -7.67
N VAL A 52 -11.18 -8.25 -8.41
CA VAL A 52 -10.93 -6.89 -7.91
C VAL A 52 -12.24 -6.20 -7.56
N LEU A 53 -13.29 -6.40 -8.36
CA LEU A 53 -14.63 -5.89 -8.07
C LEU A 53 -15.22 -6.49 -6.79
N GLU A 54 -15.09 -7.81 -6.59
CA GLU A 54 -15.58 -8.47 -5.37
C GLU A 54 -14.87 -7.93 -4.12
N ILE A 55 -13.56 -7.77 -4.16
CA ILE A 55 -12.76 -7.18 -3.07
C ILE A 55 -13.16 -5.73 -2.84
N TYR A 56 -13.31 -4.94 -3.90
CA TYR A 56 -13.74 -3.56 -3.80
C TYR A 56 -15.13 -3.45 -3.16
N GLU A 57 -16.08 -4.30 -3.55
CA GLU A 57 -17.44 -4.29 -2.99
C GLU A 57 -17.49 -4.71 -1.52
N ALA A 58 -16.65 -5.67 -1.12
CA ALA A 58 -16.48 -6.08 0.27
C ALA A 58 -15.71 -5.05 1.13
N ALA A 59 -14.98 -4.13 0.49
CA ALA A 59 -14.16 -3.15 1.18
C ALA A 59 -15.01 -2.12 1.95
N PRO A 60 -14.49 -1.58 3.08
CA PRO A 60 -15.18 -0.55 3.84
C PRO A 60 -15.33 0.74 3.02
N ALA A 61 -16.35 1.55 3.34
CA ALA A 61 -16.66 2.80 2.63
C ALA A 61 -15.46 3.76 2.54
N GLU A 62 -14.59 3.77 3.53
CA GLU A 62 -13.35 4.54 3.58
C GLU A 62 -12.35 4.14 2.49
N ILE A 63 -12.27 2.85 2.16
CA ILE A 63 -11.43 2.32 1.10
C ILE A 63 -12.09 2.53 -0.25
N LYS A 64 -13.41 2.34 -0.36
CA LYS A 64 -14.16 2.67 -1.59
C LYS A 64 -13.96 4.14 -1.99
N ALA A 65 -14.07 5.06 -1.02
CA ALA A 65 -13.80 6.48 -1.21
C ALA A 65 -12.32 6.75 -1.58
N LEU A 66 -11.38 6.00 -1.00
CA LEU A 66 -9.96 6.14 -1.30
C LEU A 66 -9.58 5.60 -2.69
N VAL A 67 -10.26 4.56 -3.18
CA VAL A 67 -10.10 4.05 -4.55
C VAL A 67 -10.68 5.03 -5.56
N LYS A 68 -11.85 5.63 -5.28
CA LYS A 68 -12.44 6.68 -6.13
C LYS A 68 -11.61 7.97 -6.13
N ALA A 69 -10.96 8.31 -5.01
CA ALA A 69 -10.10 9.48 -4.89
C ALA A 69 -8.75 9.14 -4.22
N PRO A 70 -7.81 8.51 -4.95
CA PRO A 70 -6.52 8.07 -4.42
C PRO A 70 -5.68 9.26 -3.95
N LYS A 71 -5.39 9.32 -2.64
CA LYS A 71 -4.59 10.38 -2.03
C LYS A 71 -3.70 9.82 -0.93
N GLU A 72 -2.45 10.27 -0.89
CA GLU A 72 -1.50 9.85 0.15
C GLU A 72 -1.96 10.17 1.57
N SER A 73 -2.68 11.29 1.74
CA SER A 73 -3.25 11.68 3.04
C SER A 73 -4.34 10.71 3.50
N GLY A 74 -5.10 10.12 2.58
CA GLY A 74 -6.09 9.09 2.87
C GLY A 74 -5.43 7.76 3.23
N VAL A 75 -4.33 7.39 2.57
CA VAL A 75 -3.53 6.21 2.91
C VAL A 75 -3.00 6.27 4.36
N LYS A 76 -2.51 7.44 4.78
CA LYS A 76 -2.03 7.64 6.16
C LYS A 76 -3.16 7.58 7.20
N LYS A 77 -4.34 8.13 6.88
CA LYS A 77 -5.51 8.15 7.78
C LYS A 77 -6.15 6.76 7.94
N ASN A 78 -6.19 5.99 6.86
CA ASN A 78 -6.85 4.69 6.80
C ASN A 78 -5.84 3.53 6.84
N ALA A 79 -4.68 3.72 7.46
CA ALA A 79 -3.54 2.80 7.40
C ALA A 79 -3.92 1.33 7.64
N ALA A 80 -4.72 1.03 8.67
CA ALA A 80 -5.14 -0.33 8.99
C ALA A 80 -6.08 -0.94 7.92
N ALA A 81 -7.02 -0.15 7.40
CA ALA A 81 -7.93 -0.60 6.36
C ALA A 81 -7.19 -0.80 5.02
N VAL A 82 -6.21 0.07 4.73
CA VAL A 82 -5.36 -0.04 3.53
C VAL A 82 -4.49 -1.28 3.59
N THR A 83 -3.85 -1.57 4.73
CA THR A 83 -3.06 -2.80 4.86
C THR A 83 -3.92 -4.05 4.63
N LYS A 84 -5.11 -4.13 5.24
CA LYS A 84 -6.04 -5.24 5.01
C LYS A 84 -6.46 -5.37 3.54
N PHE A 85 -6.75 -4.24 2.89
CA PHE A 85 -7.11 -4.22 1.48
C PHE A 85 -5.95 -4.69 0.58
N LEU A 86 -4.72 -4.29 0.89
CA LEU A 86 -3.53 -4.79 0.19
C LEU A 86 -3.38 -6.30 0.37
N ASP A 87 -3.62 -6.85 1.56
CA ASP A 87 -3.56 -8.30 1.79
C ASP A 87 -4.61 -9.06 0.97
N GLU A 88 -5.80 -8.48 0.76
CA GLU A 88 -6.81 -9.04 -0.14
C GLU A 88 -6.38 -8.98 -1.61
N LEU A 89 -5.74 -7.88 -2.03
CA LEU A 89 -5.14 -7.79 -3.36
C LEU A 89 -4.00 -8.80 -3.56
N VAL A 90 -3.22 -9.11 -2.52
CA VAL A 90 -2.19 -10.17 -2.59
C VAL A 90 -2.82 -11.54 -2.79
N LYS A 91 -3.98 -11.84 -2.16
CA LYS A 91 -4.66 -13.14 -2.33
C LYS A 91 -5.13 -13.42 -3.75
N ILE A 92 -5.35 -12.37 -4.54
CA ILE A 92 -5.71 -12.49 -5.96
C ILE A 92 -4.52 -12.33 -6.89
N ASP A 93 -3.30 -12.30 -6.33
CA ASP A 93 -2.04 -12.08 -7.05
C ASP A 93 -2.08 -10.80 -7.90
N PHE A 94 -2.65 -9.72 -7.36
CA PHE A 94 -2.72 -8.45 -8.06
C PHE A 94 -1.31 -7.91 -8.31
N PRO A 95 -0.98 -7.46 -9.54
CA PRO A 95 0.36 -6.98 -9.89
C PRO A 95 0.87 -5.90 -8.94
N GLY A 96 2.11 -6.04 -8.47
CA GLY A 96 2.73 -5.12 -7.51
C GLY A 96 2.20 -5.16 -6.07
N SER A 97 1.06 -5.81 -5.80
CA SER A 97 0.45 -5.84 -4.44
C SER A 97 1.34 -6.52 -3.41
N LYS A 98 2.01 -7.61 -3.78
CA LYS A 98 2.91 -8.37 -2.90
C LYS A 98 4.12 -7.54 -2.48
N ALA A 99 4.80 -6.95 -3.45
CA ALA A 99 5.96 -6.10 -3.20
C ALA A 99 5.60 -4.89 -2.32
N VAL A 100 4.44 -4.27 -2.56
CA VAL A 100 3.95 -3.17 -1.74
C VAL A 100 3.59 -3.65 -0.32
N SER A 101 2.87 -4.77 -0.16
CA SER A 101 2.49 -5.29 1.16
C SER A 101 3.71 -5.62 2.03
N GLU A 102 4.74 -6.26 1.47
CA GLU A 102 5.97 -6.60 2.19
C GLU A 102 6.72 -5.36 2.73
N VAL A 103 6.71 -4.25 1.99
CA VAL A 103 7.33 -3.00 2.43
C VAL A 103 6.41 -2.25 3.40
N VAL A 104 5.09 -2.37 3.24
CA VAL A 104 4.10 -1.85 4.18
C VAL A 104 4.21 -2.52 5.55
N GLU A 105 4.43 -3.82 5.63
CA GLU A 105 4.67 -4.51 6.90
C GLU A 105 5.94 -4.01 7.61
N LYS A 106 7.00 -3.73 6.84
CA LYS A 106 8.31 -3.29 7.38
C LYS A 106 8.33 -1.81 7.78
N SER A 107 7.77 -0.96 6.93
CA SER A 107 7.92 0.50 6.99
C SER A 107 6.62 1.26 7.26
N GLY A 108 5.48 0.60 7.14
CA GLY A 108 4.15 1.17 7.30
C GLY A 108 3.62 1.83 6.02
N PRO A 109 2.28 1.84 5.82
CA PRO A 109 1.66 2.32 4.58
C PRO A 109 1.87 3.81 4.34
N GLY A 110 2.08 4.59 5.40
CA GLY A 110 2.33 6.02 5.28
C GLY A 110 3.66 6.40 4.61
N LEU A 111 4.69 5.52 4.66
CA LEU A 111 5.98 5.77 4.02
C LEU A 111 6.04 5.26 2.58
N VAL A 112 5.08 4.42 2.19
CA VAL A 112 4.97 3.80 0.86
C VAL A 112 3.72 4.31 0.13
N ALA A 113 3.25 5.51 0.49
CA ALA A 113 1.96 6.02 0.05
C ALA A 113 1.87 6.17 -1.48
N GLY A 114 2.95 6.53 -2.17
CA GLY A 114 2.98 6.67 -3.63
C GLY A 114 2.64 5.38 -4.39
N PRO A 115 3.38 4.27 -4.18
CA PRO A 115 3.04 2.97 -4.77
C PRO A 115 1.65 2.46 -4.39
N ILE A 116 1.21 2.69 -3.14
CA ILE A 116 -0.15 2.32 -2.71
C ILE A 116 -1.20 3.09 -3.50
N VAL A 117 -1.05 4.42 -3.61
CA VAL A 117 -1.95 5.28 -4.40
C VAL A 117 -1.99 4.79 -5.84
N PHE A 118 -0.85 4.45 -6.44
CA PHE A 118 -0.81 3.90 -7.79
C PHE A 118 -1.60 2.58 -7.92
N LEU A 119 -1.45 1.64 -6.99
CA LEU A 119 -2.26 0.41 -7.01
C LEU A 119 -3.75 0.71 -6.87
N LEU A 120 -4.14 1.64 -6.00
CA LEU A 120 -5.54 2.04 -5.83
C LEU A 120 -6.11 2.72 -7.08
N GLU A 121 -5.33 3.54 -7.79
CA GLU A 121 -5.71 4.09 -9.10
C GLU A 121 -5.97 2.97 -10.11
N LYS A 122 -5.12 1.93 -10.11
CA LYS A 122 -5.29 0.77 -11.00
C LYS A 122 -6.47 -0.10 -10.62
N VAL A 123 -6.75 -0.27 -9.34
CA VAL A 123 -7.99 -0.92 -8.89
C VAL A 123 -9.21 -0.11 -9.33
N GLY A 124 -9.14 1.22 -9.24
CA GLY A 124 -10.19 2.13 -9.68
C GLY A 124 -10.56 2.01 -11.16
N THR A 125 -9.64 1.57 -12.04
CA THR A 125 -9.97 1.36 -13.46
C THR A 125 -10.87 0.14 -13.70
N PHE A 126 -10.97 -0.77 -12.73
CA PHE A 126 -11.88 -1.92 -12.78
C PHE A 126 -13.24 -1.62 -12.16
N VAL A 127 -13.33 -0.57 -11.33
CA VAL A 127 -14.58 -0.15 -10.71
C VAL A 127 -15.37 0.64 -11.75
N PRO A 128 -16.61 0.24 -12.10
CA PRO A 128 -17.43 1.03 -12.99
C PRO A 128 -17.63 2.41 -12.37
N ASP A 129 -17.52 3.46 -13.20
CA ASP A 129 -17.96 4.80 -12.81
C ASP A 129 -19.45 4.67 -12.46
N GLU A 130 -19.76 4.68 -11.17
CA GLU A 130 -21.11 4.88 -10.69
C GLU A 130 -21.50 6.28 -11.17
N ALA A 131 -22.05 6.34 -12.38
CA ALA A 131 -22.63 7.55 -12.93
C ALA A 131 -23.71 8.05 -11.95
N PRO A 132 -23.78 9.37 -11.72
CA PRO A 132 -24.70 9.99 -10.78
C PRO A 132 -26.18 9.72 -11.09
#